data_AF-A0A7Z0MPH2-F1
#
_entry.id   AF-A0A7Z0MPH2-F1
#
_cell.length_a   1.000
_cell.length_b   1.000
_cell.length_c   1.000
_cell.angle_alpha   90.00
_cell.angle_beta   90.00
_cell.angle_gamma   90.00
#
_symmetry.space_group_name_H-M   'P 1'
#
loop_
_entity.id
_entity.type
_entity.pdbx_description
1 polymer ?
#
loop_
_entity_poly.entity_id
_entity_poly.type
_entity_poly.pdbx_seq_one_letter_code
_entity_poly.pdbx_strand_id
1 'polypeptide(L)' 'MSFSIAELFAQHSQEKFALHENHLNKQMVRVLQTIGYDRNYTKAMGNTLRQF' A
#
# COMPACT_ATOMS: atom_id res chain seq x y z
N MET A 1 -8.15 24.05 11.32
CA MET A 1 -7.92 22.74 10.68
C MET A 1 -6.64 22.16 11.24
N SER A 2 -6.73 21.16 12.11
CA SER A 2 -5.54 20.45 12.59
C SER A 2 -5.13 19.43 11.52
N PHE A 3 -3.91 19.50 11.05
CA PHE A 3 -3.33 18.50 10.16
C PHE A 3 -3.19 17.17 10.91
N SER A 4 -3.86 16.12 10.42
CA SER A 4 -3.70 14.76 10.96
C SER A 4 -3.01 13.88 9.92
N ILE A 5 -1.78 13.48 10.24
CA ILE A 5 -1.04 12.56 9.39
C ILE A 5 -1.74 11.20 9.27
N ALA A 6 -2.43 10.76 10.32
CA ALA A 6 -3.14 9.49 10.33
C ALA A 6 -4.34 9.48 9.36
N GLU A 7 -5.07 10.60 9.28
CA GLU A 7 -6.20 10.74 8.35
C GLU A 7 -5.73 10.73 6.90
N LEU A 8 -4.60 11.39 6.61
CA LEU A 8 -4.00 11.39 5.27
C LEU A 8 -3.56 9.99 4.85
N PHE A 9 -2.92 9.22 5.74
CA PHE A 9 -2.57 7.84 5.44
C PHE A 9 -3.80 6.97 5.17
N ALA A 10 -4.87 7.13 5.96
CA ALA A 10 -6.11 6.39 5.74
C ALA A 10 -6.72 6.71 4.36
N GLN A 11 -6.80 7.99 4.01
CA GLN A 11 -7.36 8.47 2.75
C GLN A 11 -6.60 7.97 1.52
N HIS A 12 -5.26 7.93 1.58
CA HIS A 12 -4.43 7.64 0.40
C HIS A 12 -3.86 6.20 0.37
N SER A 13 -4.11 5.38 1.39
CA SER A 13 -3.52 4.03 1.52
C SER A 13 -3.79 3.10 0.32
N GLN A 14 -4.91 3.29 -0.38
CA GLN A 14 -5.30 2.49 -1.54
C GLN A 14 -4.58 2.91 -2.84
N GLU A 15 -4.00 4.10 -2.88
CA GLU A 15 -3.38 4.65 -4.10
C GLU A 15 -1.99 4.10 -4.38
N LYS A 16 -1.38 3.42 -3.40
CA LYS A 16 0.00 2.90 -3.48
C LYS A 16 0.26 2.12 -4.76
N PHE A 17 -0.60 1.16 -5.13
CA PHE A 17 -0.39 0.37 -6.34
C PHE A 17 -0.50 1.20 -7.61
N ALA A 18 -1.45 2.14 -7.68
CA ALA A 18 -1.59 3.05 -8.81
C ALA A 18 -0.35 3.95 -8.96
N LEU A 19 0.19 4.48 -7.85
CA LEU A 19 1.42 5.28 -7.86
C LEU A 19 2.63 4.46 -8.33
N HIS A 20 2.77 3.22 -7.84
CA HIS A 20 3.84 2.33 -8.29
C HIS A 20 3.69 1.92 -9.76
N GLU A 21 2.46 1.78 -10.25
CA GLU A 21 2.18 1.47 -11.65
C GLU A 21 2.56 2.64 -12.57
N ASN A 22 2.26 3.87 -12.15
CA ASN A 22 2.46 5.08 -12.95
C ASN A 22 3.89 5.63 -12.89
N HIS A 23 4.59 5.42 -11.77
CA HIS A 23 5.85 6.13 -11.50
C HIS A 23 7.03 5.22 -11.14
N LEU A 24 6.81 3.92 -10.91
CA LEU A 24 7.87 2.97 -10.55
C LEU A 24 7.83 1.76 -11.48
N ASN A 25 7.73 0.56 -10.93
CA ASN A 25 7.76 -0.67 -11.69
C ASN A 25 6.35 -1.23 -11.88
N LYS A 26 5.77 -0.92 -13.04
CA LYS A 26 4.50 -1.47 -13.51
C LYS A 26 4.45 -2.99 -13.51
N GLN A 27 5.55 -3.67 -13.84
CA GLN A 27 5.59 -5.13 -13.89
C GLN A 27 5.49 -5.74 -12.50
N MET A 28 6.08 -5.10 -11.48
CA MET A 28 5.95 -5.54 -10.09
C MET A 28 4.49 -5.50 -9.63
N VAL A 29 3.76 -4.42 -9.95
CA VAL A 29 2.34 -4.27 -9.58
C VAL A 29 1.50 -5.38 -10.21
N ARG A 30 1.69 -5.64 -11.51
CA ARG A 30 0.98 -6.71 -12.23
C ARG A 30 1.25 -8.09 -11.66
N VAL A 31 2.51 -8.39 -11.33
CA VAL A 31 2.86 -9.69 -10.72
C VAL A 31 2.12 -9.85 -9.39
N LEU A 32 2.21 -8.86 -8.49
CA LEU A 32 1.56 -8.92 -7.19
C LEU A 32 0.03 -9.09 -7.30
N GLN A 33 -0.63 -8.35 -8.20
CA GLN A 33 -2.06 -8.53 -8.46
C GLN A 33 -2.39 -9.92 -9.03
N THR A 34 -1.56 -10.44 -9.92
CA THR A 34 -1.76 -11.75 -10.55
C THR A 34 -1.72 -12.88 -9.52
N ILE A 35 -0.84 -12.78 -8.51
CA ILE A 35 -0.73 -13.76 -7.42
C ILE A 35 -1.63 -13.43 -6.20
N GLY A 36 -2.52 -12.43 -6.30
CA GLY A 36 -3.43 -12.03 -5.22
C GLY A 36 -2.72 -11.46 -3.99
N TYR A 37 -1.58 -10.80 -4.19
CA TYR A 37 -0.70 -10.23 -3.17
C TYR A 37 -0.70 -8.69 -3.18
N ASP A 38 -1.78 -8.09 -3.66
CA ASP A 38 -2.08 -6.66 -3.70
C ASP A 38 -2.54 -6.12 -2.33
N ARG A 39 -1.81 -6.47 -1.26
CA ARG A 39 -2.15 -6.11 0.12
C ARG A 39 -1.58 -4.75 0.55
N ASN A 40 -2.29 -4.11 1.48
CA ASN A 40 -1.84 -2.89 2.15
C ASN A 40 -1.46 -3.18 3.60
N TYR A 41 -0.21 -3.60 3.79
CA TYR A 41 0.34 -3.80 5.13
C TYR A 41 0.47 -2.46 5.85
N THR A 42 -0.15 -2.36 7.02
CA THR A 42 -0.14 -1.18 7.88
C THR A 42 0.66 -1.38 9.15
N LYS A 43 1.06 -2.63 9.46
CA LYS A 43 1.87 -2.95 10.63
C LYS A 43 2.84 -4.10 10.34
N ALA A 44 4.03 -4.02 10.93
CA ALA A 44 5.01 -5.09 10.99
C ALA A 44 5.33 -5.44 12.45
N MET A 45 5.43 -6.73 12.78
CA MET A 45 5.84 -7.22 14.09
C MET A 45 6.73 -8.45 13.92
N GLY A 46 8.01 -8.33 14.32
CA GLY A 46 9.00 -9.37 14.06
C GLY A 46 9.04 -9.73 12.57
N ASN A 47 8.90 -11.02 12.27
CA ASN A 47 8.92 -11.54 10.90
C ASN A 47 7.56 -11.48 10.16
N THR A 48 6.55 -10.82 10.73
CA THR A 48 5.17 -10.86 10.20
C THR A 48 4.65 -9.47 9.83
N LEU A 49 3.96 -9.38 8.69
CA LEU A 49 3.22 -8.20 8.25
C LEU A 49 1.71 -8.41 8.46
N ARG A 50 0.99 -7.36 8.86
CA ARG A 50 -0.47 -7.39 9.07
C ARG A 50 -1.16 -6.19 8.41
N GLN A 51 -2.40 -6.42 8.00
CA GLN A 51 -3.37 -5.43 7.57
C GLN A 51 -4.56 -5.54 8.56
N PHE A 52 -5.06 -4.40 9.04
CA PHE A 52 -6.27 -4.33 9.87
C PHE A 52 -7.48 -4.07 9.00
#